data_AF-A0A3E1DH38-F1
#
_entry.id   AF-A0A3E1DH38-F1
#
_cell.length_a   1.000
_cell.length_b   1.000
_cell.length_c   1.000
_cell.angle_alpha   90.00
_cell.angle_beta   90.00
_cell.angle_gamma   90.00
#
_symmetry.space_group_name_H-M   'P 1'
#
loop_
_entity.id
_entity.type
_entity.pdbx_description
1 polymer ?
#
loop_
_entity_poly.entity_id
_entity_poly.type
_entity_poly.pdbx_seq_one_letter_code
_entity_poly.pdbx_strand_id
1 'polypeptide(L)'
;MVDRIVTGAHYGLRDWLVQRVTAVLMVAYTLFIAGYVLLNSYFESNAWVGLDYNSWTGLFSNLVMRSFSLLFLFAVFFHAWIGVRDIVMDYVKSARTRLVIYVLVIMALLLYSIWAVQILWGM
;
A
#
# COMPACT_ATOMS: atom_id res chain seq x y z
N MET A 1 19.65 -33.62 28.60
CA MET A 1 20.07 -32.66 27.55
C MET A 1 18.88 -31.73 27.36
N VAL A 2 19.01 -30.43 27.61
CA VAL A 2 17.91 -29.48 27.38
C VAL A 2 17.83 -29.26 25.88
N ASP A 3 16.72 -29.65 25.26
CA ASP A 3 16.46 -29.35 23.85
C ASP A 3 16.39 -27.84 23.70
N ARG A 4 17.40 -27.28 23.03
CA ARG A 4 17.40 -25.88 22.65
C ARG A 4 16.50 -25.79 21.43
N ILE A 5 15.26 -25.36 21.62
CA ILE A 5 14.46 -24.90 20.50
C ILE A 5 15.17 -23.65 19.99
N VAL A 6 15.87 -23.77 18.86
CA VAL A 6 16.43 -22.63 18.16
C VAL A 6 15.24 -21.83 17.63
N THR A 7 14.67 -20.97 18.47
CA THR A 7 13.58 -20.10 18.05
C THR A 7 14.15 -19.05 17.12
N GLY A 8 13.42 -18.82 16.02
CA GLY A 8 13.84 -18.00 14.90
C GLY A 8 13.91 -16.50 15.21
N ALA A 9 14.88 -16.08 16.04
CA ALA A 9 15.11 -14.69 16.41
C ALA A 9 15.35 -13.75 15.21
N HIS A 10 15.60 -14.30 14.02
CA HIS A 10 15.75 -13.56 12.76
C HIS A 10 14.45 -13.38 11.96
N TYR A 11 13.33 -14.02 12.33
CA TYR A 11 12.11 -14.04 11.51
C TYR A 11 11.22 -12.78 11.66
N GLY A 12 11.52 -11.88 12.60
CA GLY A 12 10.74 -10.64 12.80
C GLY A 12 11.35 -9.38 12.20
N LEU A 13 12.70 -9.30 12.09
CA LEU A 13 13.37 -8.04 11.75
C LEU A 13 13.06 -7.58 10.33
N ARG A 14 13.01 -8.49 9.36
CA ARG A 14 12.68 -8.17 7.96
C ARG A 14 11.28 -7.60 7.85
N ASP A 15 10.29 -8.28 8.42
CA ASP A 15 8.89 -7.87 8.34
C ASP A 15 8.66 -6.58 9.12
N TRP A 16 9.35 -6.43 10.26
CA TRP A 16 9.39 -5.19 11.01
C TRP A 16 9.90 -4.05 10.14
N LEU A 17 11.05 -4.21 9.47
CA LEU A 17 11.64 -3.16 8.64
C LEU A 17 10.75 -2.80 7.45
N VAL A 18 10.18 -3.80 6.76
CA VAL A 18 9.26 -3.59 5.65
C VAL A 18 8.05 -2.77 6.09
N GLN A 19 7.46 -3.07 7.25
CA GLN A 19 6.35 -2.28 7.82
C GLN A 19 6.69 -0.79 8.01
N ARG A 20 7.91 -0.47 8.48
CA ARG A 20 8.30 0.93 8.74
C ARG A 20 8.61 1.68 7.45
N VAL A 21 9.36 1.05 6.54
CA VAL A 21 9.70 1.65 5.25
C VAL A 21 8.42 1.90 4.44
N THR A 22 7.52 0.92 4.37
CA THR A 22 6.25 1.07 3.65
C THR A 22 5.36 2.15 4.29
N ALA A 23 5.30 2.25 5.61
CA ALA A 23 4.55 3.31 6.30
C ALA A 23 5.08 4.71 5.95
N VAL A 24 6.41 4.91 5.94
CA VAL A 24 7.01 6.20 5.57
C VAL A 24 6.69 6.57 4.11
N LEU A 25 6.80 5.61 3.18
CA LEU A 25 6.43 5.82 1.78
C LEU A 25 4.94 6.19 1.64
N MET A 26 4.07 5.50 2.38
CA MET A 26 2.64 5.77 2.39
C MET A 26 2.31 7.17 2.90
N VAL A 27 2.94 7.59 4.01
CA VAL A 27 2.75 8.94 4.56
C VAL A 27 3.24 10.01 3.57
N ALA A 28 4.43 9.84 3.00
CA ALA A 28 4.98 10.81 2.04
C ALA A 28 4.07 11.01 0.82
N TYR A 29 3.59 9.91 0.23
CA TYR A 29 2.66 9.97 -0.91
C TYR A 29 1.31 10.58 -0.52
N THR A 30 0.76 10.17 0.63
CA THR A 30 -0.53 10.67 1.11
C THR A 30 -0.49 12.17 1.37
N LEU A 31 0.58 12.67 2.02
CA LEU A 31 0.77 14.10 2.25
C LEU A 31 0.94 14.87 0.94
N PHE A 32 1.66 14.30 -0.04
CA PHE A 32 1.80 14.91 -1.37
C PHE A 32 0.44 15.04 -2.08
N ILE A 33 -0.33 13.96 -2.19
CA ILE A 33 -1.64 13.99 -2.85
C ILE A 33 -2.63 14.87 -2.08
N ALA A 34 -2.67 14.77 -0.75
CA ALA A 34 -3.53 15.62 0.08
C ALA A 34 -3.17 17.11 -0.10
N GLY A 35 -1.88 17.44 -0.10
CA GLY A 35 -1.39 18.78 -0.39
C GLY A 35 -1.80 19.26 -1.78
N TYR A 36 -1.62 18.44 -2.82
CA TYR A 36 -2.07 18.77 -4.18
C TYR A 36 -3.57 19.06 -4.22
N VAL A 37 -4.41 18.19 -3.64
CA VAL A 37 -5.87 18.36 -3.63
C VAL A 37 -6.30 19.61 -2.88
N LEU A 38 -5.74 19.84 -1.68
CA LEU A 38 -6.09 21.00 -0.86
C LEU A 38 -5.62 22.30 -1.51
N LEU A 39 -4.39 22.38 -2.01
CA LEU A 39 -3.85 23.61 -2.59
C LEU A 39 -4.60 24.02 -3.87
N ASN A 40 -4.96 23.07 -4.75
CA ASN A 40 -5.79 23.39 -5.93
C ASN A 40 -7.20 23.84 -5.52
N SER A 41 -7.75 23.33 -4.42
CA SER A 41 -9.08 23.74 -3.94
C SER A 41 -9.09 25.09 -3.22
N TYR A 42 -7.98 25.50 -2.61
CA TYR A 42 -7.89 26.73 -1.78
C TYR A 42 -7.43 27.98 -2.55
N PHE A 43 -6.60 27.84 -3.59
CA PHE A 43 -6.00 28.99 -4.29
C PHE A 43 -6.70 29.38 -5.59
N GLU A 44 -7.57 28.53 -6.14
CA GLU A 44 -8.41 28.92 -7.28
C GLU A 44 -9.61 29.74 -6.80
N SER A 45 -9.71 30.99 -7.27
CA SER A 45 -10.70 32.00 -6.87
C SER A 45 -12.15 31.63 -7.17
N ASN A 46 -12.39 30.53 -7.88
CA ASN A 46 -13.70 29.94 -8.09
C ASN A 46 -13.78 28.64 -7.27
N ALA A 47 -14.28 28.71 -6.04
CA ALA A 47 -14.42 27.57 -5.12
C ALA A 47 -15.28 26.39 -5.67
N TRP A 48 -15.84 26.52 -6.87
CA TRP A 48 -16.61 25.52 -7.61
C TRP A 48 -15.85 24.91 -8.81
N VAL A 49 -14.71 25.50 -9.20
CA VAL A 49 -13.72 24.94 -10.14
C VAL A 49 -12.68 24.24 -9.28
N GLY A 50 -13.11 23.19 -8.58
CA GLY A 50 -12.18 22.28 -7.94
C GLY A 50 -11.42 21.50 -9.00
N LEU A 51 -10.29 20.93 -8.58
CA LEU A 51 -9.50 19.89 -9.24
C LEU A 51 -10.26 19.16 -10.37
N ASP A 52 -10.07 19.62 -11.61
CA ASP A 52 -10.84 19.16 -12.75
C ASP A 52 -10.21 17.94 -13.43
N TYR A 53 -10.93 17.33 -14.36
CA TYR A 53 -10.44 16.16 -15.09
C TYR A 53 -9.11 16.44 -15.81
N ASN A 54 -8.93 17.62 -16.40
CA ASN A 54 -7.71 17.97 -17.12
C ASN A 54 -6.51 18.11 -16.18
N SER A 55 -6.69 18.73 -15.01
CA SER A 55 -5.63 18.87 -14.02
C SER A 55 -5.23 17.52 -13.45
N TRP A 56 -6.21 16.65 -13.17
CA TRP A 56 -5.96 15.29 -12.67
C TRP A 56 -5.23 14.42 -13.69
N THR A 57 -5.75 14.36 -14.92
CA THR A 57 -5.09 13.62 -16.01
C THR A 57 -3.72 14.20 -16.33
N GLY A 58 -3.56 15.52 -16.27
CA GLY A 58 -2.29 16.21 -16.41
C GLY A 58 -1.25 15.74 -15.39
N LEU A 59 -1.60 15.70 -14.10
CA LEU A 59 -0.72 15.19 -13.03
C LEU A 59 -0.30 13.74 -13.30
N PHE A 60 -1.26 12.87 -13.58
CA PHE A 60 -1.00 11.44 -13.76
C PHE A 60 -0.45 11.07 -15.14
N SER A 61 -0.46 11.96 -16.13
CA SER A 61 0.23 11.74 -17.42
C SER A 61 1.76 11.69 -17.26
N ASN A 62 2.29 12.30 -16.20
CA ASN A 62 3.72 12.32 -15.90
C ASN A 62 4.24 10.94 -15.46
N LEU A 63 5.35 10.47 -16.05
CA LEU A 63 5.94 9.17 -15.73
C LEU A 63 6.42 9.06 -14.28
N VAL A 64 6.99 10.13 -13.72
CA VAL A 64 7.46 10.16 -12.33
C VAL A 64 6.26 10.02 -11.39
N MET A 65 5.17 10.73 -11.68
CA MET A 65 3.94 10.62 -10.87
C MET A 65 3.38 9.20 -10.89
N ARG A 66 3.24 8.58 -12.08
CA ARG A 66 2.79 7.18 -12.20
C ARG A 66 3.68 6.21 -11.46
N SER A 67 4.99 6.38 -11.58
CA SER A 67 5.97 5.53 -10.87
C SER A 67 5.87 5.72 -9.36
N PHE A 68 5.67 6.95 -8.88
CA PHE A 68 5.50 7.26 -7.46
C PHE A 68 4.19 6.68 -6.91
N SER A 69 3.09 6.77 -7.66
CA SER A 69 1.82 6.13 -7.32
C SER A 69 1.91 4.61 -7.29
N LEU A 70 2.60 4.00 -8.25
CA LEU A 70 2.81 2.55 -8.26
C LEU A 70 3.66 2.11 -7.05
N LEU A 71 4.71 2.87 -6.72
CA LEU A 71 5.52 2.61 -5.52
C LEU A 71 4.69 2.72 -4.24
N PHE A 72 3.81 3.71 -4.14
CA PHE A 72 2.85 3.84 -3.04
C PHE A 72 1.94 2.62 -2.93
N LEU A 73 1.36 2.16 -4.04
CA LEU A 73 0.47 1.00 -4.05
C LEU A 73 1.20 -0.28 -3.65
N PHE A 74 2.42 -0.50 -4.13
CA PHE A 74 3.25 -1.61 -3.65
C PHE A 74 3.57 -1.50 -2.16
N ALA A 75 3.84 -0.30 -1.66
CA ALA A 75 4.03 -0.10 -0.23
C ALA A 75 2.77 -0.50 0.56
N VAL A 76 1.58 -0.09 0.12
CA VAL A 76 0.30 -0.51 0.71
C VAL A 76 0.14 -2.03 0.68
N PHE A 77 0.45 -2.70 -0.44
CA PHE A 77 0.26 -4.15 -0.56
C PHE A 77 1.20 -4.94 0.35
N PHE A 78 2.47 -4.55 0.45
CA PHE A 78 3.42 -5.17 1.39
C PHE A 78 3.02 -4.89 2.85
N HIS A 79 2.60 -3.67 3.16
CA HIS A 79 2.13 -3.28 4.49
C HIS A 79 0.89 -4.08 4.91
N ALA A 80 -0.07 -4.21 4.00
CA ALA A 80 -1.30 -4.97 4.21
C ALA A 80 -1.02 -6.47 4.35
N TRP A 81 -0.14 -7.05 3.52
CA TRP A 81 0.22 -8.46 3.62
C TRP A 81 0.73 -8.82 5.01
N ILE A 82 1.76 -8.10 5.48
CA ILE A 82 2.37 -8.39 6.78
C ILE A 82 1.36 -8.12 7.91
N GLY A 83 0.66 -6.98 7.87
CA GLY A 83 -0.29 -6.60 8.92
C GLY A 83 -1.45 -7.58 9.05
N VAL A 84 -2.09 -7.95 7.93
CA VAL A 84 -3.19 -8.93 7.94
C VAL A 84 -2.68 -10.31 8.34
N ARG A 85 -1.50 -10.72 7.87
CA ARG A 85 -0.92 -12.01 8.26
C ARG A 85 -0.75 -12.10 9.78
N ASP A 86 -0.21 -11.05 10.40
CA ASP A 86 0.04 -10.99 11.84
C ASP A 86 -1.27 -11.01 12.64
N ILE A 87 -2.27 -10.21 12.24
CA ILE A 87 -3.64 -10.26 12.81
C ILE A 87 -4.20 -11.69 12.75
N VAL A 88 -4.09 -12.34 11.58
CA VAL A 88 -4.64 -13.69 11.40
C VAL A 88 -3.89 -14.72 12.25
N MET A 89 -2.56 -14.59 12.43
CA MET A 89 -1.79 -15.47 13.33
C MET A 89 -2.27 -15.34 14.77
N ASP A 90 -2.56 -14.12 15.23
CA ASP A 90 -2.93 -13.85 16.62
C ASP A 90 -4.36 -14.31 16.92
N TYR A 91 -5.30 -14.05 16.01
CA TYR A 91 -6.73 -14.20 16.30
C TYR A 91 -7.37 -15.46 15.69
N VAL A 92 -6.84 -16.01 14.59
CA VAL A 92 -7.45 -17.18 13.92
C VAL A 92 -6.77 -18.49 14.33
N LYS A 93 -7.43 -19.24 15.21
CA LYS A 93 -6.86 -20.47 15.80
C LYS A 93 -6.83 -21.66 14.85
N SER A 94 -7.86 -21.83 14.01
CA SER A 94 -7.95 -22.92 13.04
C SER A 94 -6.94 -22.76 11.91
N ALA A 95 -6.02 -23.74 11.76
CA ALA A 95 -5.00 -23.72 10.71
C ALA A 95 -5.59 -23.72 9.29
N ARG A 96 -6.70 -24.44 9.08
CA ARG A 96 -7.41 -24.49 7.78
C ARG A 96 -7.96 -23.12 7.41
N THR A 97 -8.60 -22.45 8.36
CA THR A 97 -9.17 -21.11 8.17
C THR A 97 -8.07 -20.10 7.86
N ARG A 98 -6.96 -20.15 8.60
CA ARG A 98 -5.80 -19.27 8.35
C ARG A 98 -5.22 -19.46 6.95
N LEU A 99 -5.05 -20.70 6.49
CA LEU A 99 -4.56 -20.97 5.13
C LEU A 99 -5.48 -20.37 4.07
N VAL A 100 -6.80 -20.56 4.20
CA VAL A 100 -7.79 -19.99 3.27
C VAL A 100 -7.68 -18.47 3.24
N ILE A 101 -7.60 -17.81 4.41
CA ILE A 101 -7.45 -16.35 4.48
C ILE A 101 -6.17 -15.90 3.78
N TYR A 102 -5.03 -16.56 4.02
CA TYR A 102 -3.77 -16.21 3.36
C TYR A 102 -3.84 -16.32 1.85
N VAL A 103 -4.42 -17.39 1.33
CA VAL A 103 -4.60 -17.58 -0.13
C VAL A 103 -5.48 -16.47 -0.70
N LEU A 104 -6.59 -16.14 -0.06
CA LEU A 104 -7.49 -15.07 -0.50
C LEU A 104 -6.81 -13.71 -0.49
N VAL A 105 -6.08 -13.38 0.58
CA VAL A 105 -5.35 -12.11 0.70
C VAL A 105 -4.27 -12.01 -0.38
N ILE A 106 -3.48 -13.06 -0.60
CA ILE A 106 -2.44 -13.06 -1.65
C ILE A 106 -3.07 -12.86 -3.03
N MET A 107 -4.15 -13.58 -3.36
CA MET A 107 -4.83 -13.42 -4.64
C MET A 107 -5.38 -12.00 -4.83
N ALA A 108 -5.98 -11.41 -3.79
CA ALA A 108 -6.47 -10.04 -3.83
C ALA A 108 -5.35 -9.03 -4.06
N LEU A 109 -4.22 -9.14 -3.34
CA LEU A 109 -3.08 -8.23 -3.49
C LEU A 109 -2.40 -8.35 -4.86
N LEU A 110 -2.33 -9.56 -5.43
CA LEU A 110 -1.85 -9.76 -6.80
C LEU A 110 -2.79 -9.14 -7.83
N LEU A 111 -4.11 -9.34 -7.67
CA LEU A 111 -5.10 -8.72 -8.55
C LEU A 111 -5.02 -7.18 -8.48
N TYR A 112 -4.91 -6.61 -7.28
CA TYR A 112 -4.75 -5.16 -7.11
C TYR A 112 -3.44 -4.63 -7.71
N SER A 113 -2.36 -5.42 -7.66
CA SER A 113 -1.09 -5.05 -8.31
C SER A 113 -1.21 -4.99 -9.83
N ILE A 114 -1.88 -5.97 -10.44
CA ILE A 114 -2.14 -5.97 -11.89
C ILE A 114 -3.03 -4.78 -12.26
N TRP A 115 -4.11 -4.59 -11.51
CA TRP A 115 -5.08 -3.53 -11.77
C TRP A 115 -4.46 -2.13 -11.61
N ALA A 116 -3.60 -1.93 -10.61
CA ALA A 116 -2.85 -0.69 -10.41
C ALA A 116 -2.01 -0.30 -11.64
N VAL A 117 -1.27 -1.27 -12.20
CA VAL A 117 -0.48 -1.04 -13.42
C VAL A 117 -1.39 -0.71 -14.60
N GLN A 118 -2.48 -1.45 -14.77
CA GLN A 118 -3.46 -1.20 -15.84
C GLN A 118 -4.08 0.19 -15.75
N ILE A 119 -4.44 0.66 -14.55
CA ILE A 119 -4.98 2.02 -14.37
C ILE A 119 -3.93 3.07 -14.72
N LEU A 120 -2.72 2.95 -14.16
CA LEU A 120 -1.70 4.00 -14.29
C LEU A 120 -1.08 4.07 -15.71
N TRP A 121 -1.04 2.96 -16.45
CA TRP A 121 -0.54 2.92 -17.83
C TRP A 121 -1.63 2.81 -18.89
N GLY A 122 -2.89 2.68 -18.50
CA GLY A 122 -4.05 2.64 -19.40
C GLY A 122 -4.79 3.98 -19.53
N MET A 123 -4.24 5.06 -18.99
CA MET A 123 -4.72 6.42 -19.23
C MET A 123 -4.38 6.91 -20.63
#